data_AF-A0A6G3CH36-F1
#
_entry.id   AF-A0A6G3CH36-F1
#
_cell.length_a   1.000
_cell.length_b   1.000
_cell.length_c   1.000
_cell.angle_alpha   90.00
_cell.angle_beta   90.00
_cell.angle_gamma   90.00
#
_symmetry.space_group_name_H-M   'P 1'
#
loop_
_entity.id
_entity.type
_entity.pdbx_description
1 polymer ?
#
loop_
_entity_poly.entity_id
_entity_poly.type
_entity_poly.pdbx_seq_one_letter_code
_entity_poly.pdbx_strand_id
1 'polypeptide(L)'
;VTRKGGTITTCASTSGYMHEYDNRYLWMSLKRIIGSHFANYREAWEANRLIAKGKIHPTLSKTYSLEDTGQAAYDVHRNLHQGKVGVLALAPREGLGVRDQEMREQHIDAINRFRNV
;
A
#
# COMPACT_ATOMS: atom_id res chain seq x y z
N VAL A 1 6.29 18.87 -9.92
CA VAL A 1 7.28 19.82 -9.37
C VAL A 1 7.01 20.03 -7.89
N THR A 2 7.99 19.84 -7.01
CA THR A 2 7.85 20.10 -5.56
C THR A 2 7.88 21.59 -5.26
N ARG A 3 6.98 22.08 -4.40
CA ARG A 3 6.90 23.49 -3.96
C ARG A 3 8.21 23.92 -3.26
N LYS A 4 8.50 25.23 -3.26
CA LYS A 4 9.56 25.83 -2.42
C LYS A 4 9.34 25.45 -0.95
N GLY A 5 10.39 25.01 -0.26
CA GLY A 5 10.33 24.49 1.11
C GLY A 5 9.78 23.06 1.25
N GLY A 6 9.37 22.44 0.14
CA GLY A 6 8.69 21.15 0.15
C GLY A 6 9.60 19.94 0.37
N THR A 7 8.97 18.82 0.71
CA THR A 7 9.62 17.54 0.94
C THR A 7 9.34 16.57 -0.20
N ILE A 8 10.37 15.85 -0.65
CA ILE A 8 10.25 14.64 -1.46
C ILE A 8 10.58 13.46 -0.54
N THR A 9 9.63 12.59 -0.25
CA THR A 9 9.88 11.38 0.53
C THR A 9 10.00 10.18 -0.41
N THR A 10 11.05 9.38 -0.25
CA THR A 10 11.31 8.19 -1.08
C THR A 10 11.50 6.95 -0.19
N CYS A 11 10.96 5.80 -0.62
CA CYS A 11 11.09 4.53 0.09
C CYS A 11 11.60 3.36 -0.77
N ALA A 12 11.67 3.55 -2.08
CA ALA A 12 12.06 2.53 -3.04
C ALA A 12 12.42 3.17 -4.38
N SER A 13 12.97 2.35 -5.29
CA SER A 13 13.44 2.79 -6.61
C SER A 13 13.16 1.73 -7.68
N THR A 14 11.88 1.46 -7.94
CA THR A 14 11.43 0.37 -8.85
C THR A 14 12.06 0.43 -10.24
N SER A 15 12.26 1.63 -10.80
CA SER A 15 12.83 1.83 -12.14
C SER A 15 14.37 1.89 -12.17
N GLY A 16 15.04 1.79 -11.01
CA GLY A 16 16.51 1.93 -10.89
C GLY A 16 16.91 2.83 -9.73
N TYR A 17 17.91 2.40 -8.95
CA TYR A 17 18.32 3.07 -7.71
C TYR A 17 19.30 4.24 -7.92
N MET A 18 19.90 4.37 -9.10
CA MET A 18 20.76 5.49 -9.46
C MET A 18 19.89 6.70 -9.84
N HIS A 19 19.66 7.59 -8.88
CA HIS A 19 18.86 8.80 -9.09
C HIS A 19 19.75 9.94 -9.59
N GLU A 20 19.26 10.68 -10.58
CA GLU A 20 19.86 11.92 -11.06
C GLU A 20 18.80 13.03 -11.01
N TYR A 21 19.18 14.18 -10.46
CA TYR A 21 18.30 15.35 -10.41
C TYR A 21 19.13 16.63 -10.43
N ASP A 22 18.52 17.70 -10.92
CA ASP A 22 19.12 19.03 -10.90
C ASP A 22 19.05 19.63 -9.50
N ASN A 23 20.20 19.68 -8.84
CA ASN A 23 20.33 20.12 -7.46
C ASN A 23 19.97 21.60 -7.26
N ARG A 24 19.97 22.44 -8.31
CA ARG A 24 19.55 23.86 -8.21
C ARG A 24 18.14 23.98 -7.68
N TYR A 25 17.23 23.12 -8.13
CA TYR A 25 15.86 23.10 -7.64
C TYR A 25 15.75 22.65 -6.19
N LEU A 26 16.73 21.92 -5.66
CA LEU A 26 16.75 21.51 -4.26
C LEU A 26 17.19 22.67 -3.38
N TRP A 27 18.42 23.18 -3.57
CA TRP A 27 19.00 24.17 -2.65
C TRP A 27 18.37 25.55 -2.80
N MET A 28 18.14 26.04 -4.04
CA MET A 28 17.61 27.40 -4.24
C MET A 28 16.16 27.53 -3.77
N SER A 29 15.43 26.42 -3.80
CA SER A 29 14.05 26.36 -3.34
C SER A 29 13.90 25.70 -1.97
N LEU A 30 14.98 25.53 -1.19
CA LEU A 30 14.95 25.05 0.20
C LEU A 30 14.19 23.72 0.38
N LYS A 31 14.29 22.83 -0.60
CA LYS A 31 13.60 21.54 -0.56
C LYS A 31 14.43 20.52 0.21
N ARG A 32 13.80 19.43 0.62
CA ARG A 32 14.47 18.29 1.26
C ARG A 32 14.06 16.96 0.61
N ILE A 33 14.99 16.03 0.56
CA ILE A 33 14.72 14.63 0.19
C ILE A 33 14.86 13.80 1.47
N ILE A 34 13.81 13.07 1.84
CA ILE A 34 13.77 12.22 3.03
C ILE A 34 13.68 10.77 2.59
N GLY A 35 14.71 9.99 2.91
CA GLY A 35 14.64 8.54 2.82
C GLY A 35 13.77 7.98 3.94
N SER A 36 12.87 7.07 3.62
CA SER A 36 12.00 6.36 4.57
C SER A 36 12.09 4.87 4.29
N HIS A 37 12.13 4.03 5.32
CA HIS A 37 12.19 2.59 5.14
C HIS A 37 11.31 1.88 6.17
N PHE A 38 10.36 1.11 5.68
CA PHE A 38 9.39 0.40 6.51
C PHE A 38 8.68 1.34 7.51
N ALA A 39 8.39 0.84 8.71
CA ALA A 39 7.82 1.57 9.83
C ALA A 39 8.33 0.93 11.13
N ASN A 40 8.60 1.74 12.15
CA ASN A 40 8.83 1.20 13.48
C ASN A 40 7.52 0.66 14.07
N TYR A 41 7.61 -0.06 15.19
CA TYR A 41 6.43 -0.72 15.76
C TYR A 41 5.34 0.27 16.21
N ARG A 42 5.71 1.46 16.67
CA ARG A 42 4.74 2.50 17.04
C ARG A 42 3.97 2.99 15.83
N GLU A 43 4.66 3.30 14.73
CA GLU A 43 4.05 3.74 13.47
C GLU A 43 3.14 2.64 12.88
N ALA A 44 3.59 1.39 12.90
CA ALA A 44 2.78 0.26 12.46
C ALA A 44 1.51 0.10 13.30
N TRP A 45 1.60 0.28 14.62
CA TRP A 45 0.44 0.26 15.50
C TRP A 45 -0.52 1.42 15.23
N GLU A 46 0.00 2.63 15.03
CA GLU A 46 -0.81 3.81 14.70
C GLU A 46 -1.54 3.63 13.36
N ALA A 47 -0.86 3.08 12.34
CA ALA A 47 -1.46 2.75 11.05
C ALA A 47 -2.57 1.70 11.19
N ASN A 48 -2.31 0.60 11.92
CA ASN A 48 -3.33 -0.43 12.16
C ASN A 48 -4.52 0.12 12.96
N ARG A 49 -4.29 1.03 13.91
CA ARG A 49 -5.35 1.69 14.67
C ARG A 49 -6.24 2.56 13.78
N LEU A 50 -5.69 3.22 12.76
CA LEU A 50 -6.50 3.97 11.80
C LEU A 50 -7.38 3.04 10.95
N ILE A 51 -6.89 1.85 10.59
CA ILE A 51 -7.69 0.81 9.92
C ILE A 51 -8.80 0.31 10.84
N ALA A 52 -8.47 -0.04 12.09
CA ALA A 52 -9.44 -0.52 13.09
C ALA A 52 -10.52 0.51 13.44
N LYS A 53 -10.27 1.80 13.18
CA LYS A 53 -11.24 2.90 13.33
C LYS A 53 -12.03 3.23 12.05
N GLY A 54 -11.85 2.45 10.98
CA GLY A 54 -12.52 2.68 9.69
C GLY A 54 -12.10 3.97 9.00
N LYS A 55 -10.92 4.53 9.32
CA LYS A 55 -10.39 5.77 8.67
C LYS A 55 -9.53 5.46 7.46
N ILE A 56 -8.96 4.26 7.40
CA ILE A 56 -8.19 3.74 6.26
C ILE A 56 -8.77 2.37 5.93
N HIS A 57 -8.96 2.09 4.64
CA HIS A 57 -9.55 0.83 4.17
C HIS A 57 -8.52 0.02 3.37
N PRO A 58 -8.61 -1.32 3.38
CA PRO A 58 -7.75 -2.16 2.56
C PRO A 58 -8.00 -1.93 1.08
N THR A 59 -6.97 -2.17 0.27
CA THR A 59 -7.01 -1.99 -1.19
C THR A 59 -6.80 -3.31 -1.92
N LEU A 60 -7.39 -4.39 -1.40
CA LEU A 60 -7.29 -5.74 -1.96
C LEU A 60 -8.05 -5.82 -3.29
N SER A 61 -7.37 -6.26 -4.35
CA SER A 61 -7.96 -6.37 -5.69
C SER A 61 -8.23 -7.80 -6.10
N LYS A 62 -7.27 -8.69 -5.88
CA LYS A 62 -7.36 -10.12 -6.22
C LYS A 62 -6.83 -11.00 -5.10
N THR A 63 -7.42 -12.17 -4.95
CA THR A 63 -7.02 -13.18 -3.97
C THR A 63 -6.68 -14.48 -4.70
N TYR A 64 -5.61 -15.14 -4.27
CA TYR A 64 -5.14 -16.43 -4.77
C TYR A 64 -5.17 -17.47 -3.66
N SER A 65 -5.16 -18.75 -4.01
CA SER A 65 -4.86 -19.81 -3.04
C SER A 65 -3.37 -19.84 -2.72
N LEU A 66 -2.99 -20.62 -1.70
CA LEU A 66 -1.59 -20.76 -1.31
C LEU A 66 -0.75 -21.40 -2.44
N GLU A 67 -1.34 -22.37 -3.14
CA GLU A 67 -0.73 -23.09 -4.27
C GLU A 67 -0.42 -22.13 -5.44
N ASP A 68 -1.25 -21.11 -5.64
CA ASP A 68 -1.12 -20.13 -6.71
C ASP A 68 -0.23 -18.92 -6.36
N THR A 69 0.55 -18.99 -5.27
CA THR A 69 1.45 -17.90 -4.85
C THR A 69 2.44 -17.49 -5.95
N GLY A 70 2.88 -18.44 -6.78
CA GLY A 70 3.74 -18.15 -7.94
C GLY A 70 3.06 -17.24 -8.96
N GLN A 71 1.78 -17.48 -9.26
CA GLN A 71 1.00 -16.62 -10.15
C GLN A 71 0.74 -15.26 -9.52
N ALA A 72 0.44 -15.22 -8.21
CA ALA A 72 0.27 -13.96 -7.48
C ALA A 72 1.53 -13.07 -7.59
N ALA A 73 2.72 -13.65 -7.42
CA ALA A 73 3.99 -12.94 -7.56
C ALA A 73 4.24 -12.48 -9.01
N TYR A 74 3.89 -13.30 -10.01
CA TYR A 74 4.00 -12.95 -11.42
C TYR A 74 3.12 -11.74 -11.78
N ASP A 75 1.86 -11.72 -11.32
CA ASP A 75 0.93 -10.63 -11.61
C ASP A 75 1.38 -9.31 -10.95
N VAL A 76 2.07 -9.40 -9.81
CA VAL A 76 2.75 -8.24 -9.21
C VAL A 76 3.94 -7.81 -10.05
N HIS A 77 4.81 -8.75 -10.43
CA HIS A 77 6.02 -8.47 -11.21
C HIS A 77 5.72 -7.82 -12.56
N ARG A 78 4.61 -8.22 -13.20
CA ARG A 78 4.17 -7.72 -14.51
C ARG A 78 3.20 -6.53 -14.42
N ASN A 79 2.90 -6.01 -13.23
CA ASN A 79 1.93 -4.94 -13.00
C ASN A 79 0.52 -5.24 -13.58
N LEU A 80 0.06 -6.49 -13.48
CA LEU A 80 -1.22 -6.96 -14.04
C LEU A 80 -2.43 -6.79 -13.09
N HIS A 81 -2.31 -5.93 -12.08
CA HIS A 81 -3.35 -5.72 -11.07
C HIS A 81 -3.36 -4.26 -10.62
N GLN A 82 -4.52 -3.77 -10.17
CA GLN A 82 -4.64 -2.45 -9.54
C GLN A 82 -4.96 -2.62 -8.06
N GLY A 83 -3.99 -2.39 -7.17
CA GLY A 83 -4.18 -2.51 -5.72
C GLY A 83 -3.21 -3.50 -5.07
N LYS A 84 -3.72 -4.34 -4.17
CA LYS A 84 -2.95 -5.39 -3.48
C LYS A 84 -3.44 -6.77 -3.91
N VAL A 85 -2.50 -7.68 -4.12
CA VAL A 85 -2.78 -9.11 -4.25
C VAL A 85 -2.69 -9.78 -2.87
N GLY A 86 -3.72 -10.54 -2.51
CA GLY A 86 -3.77 -11.37 -1.30
C GLY A 86 -3.60 -12.85 -1.62
N VAL A 87 -3.14 -13.61 -0.63
CA VAL A 87 -2.98 -15.07 -0.72
C VAL A 87 -3.68 -15.69 0.49
N LEU A 88 -4.60 -16.62 0.24
CA LEU A 88 -5.18 -17.45 1.29
C LEU A 88 -4.12 -18.45 1.75
N ALA A 89 -3.81 -18.43 3.05
CA ALA A 89 -2.98 -19.46 3.67
C ALA A 89 -3.87 -20.56 4.25
N LEU A 90 -4.08 -20.59 5.57
CA LEU A 90 -4.95 -21.56 6.22
C LEU A 90 -6.46 -21.28 6.02
N ALA A 91 -6.82 -20.10 5.51
CA ALA A 91 -8.21 -19.75 5.28
C ALA A 91 -8.73 -20.50 4.04
N PRO A 92 -9.78 -21.35 4.14
CA PRO A 92 -10.22 -22.18 3.02
C PRO A 92 -10.99 -21.40 1.93
N ARG A 93 -11.42 -20.17 2.21
CA ARG A 93 -12.14 -19.29 1.27
C ARG A 93 -12.08 -17.83 1.70
N GLU A 94 -12.40 -16.94 0.78
CA GLU A 94 -12.58 -15.51 1.06
C GLU A 94 -13.78 -15.23 1.99
N GLY A 95 -13.79 -14.04 2.59
CA GLY A 95 -14.91 -13.53 3.39
C GLY A 95 -14.97 -14.04 4.84
N LEU A 96 -13.97 -14.79 5.29
CA LEU A 96 -13.85 -15.25 6.68
C LEU A 96 -13.18 -14.21 7.58
N GLY A 97 -13.36 -14.34 8.90
CA GLY A 97 -12.62 -13.59 9.92
C GLY A 97 -13.26 -12.30 10.44
N VAL A 98 -14.38 -11.87 9.88
CA VAL A 98 -15.12 -10.69 10.35
C VAL A 98 -15.81 -11.01 11.68
N ARG A 99 -15.56 -10.18 12.70
CA ARG A 99 -16.19 -10.28 14.04
C ARG A 99 -17.15 -9.13 14.36
N ASP A 100 -17.00 -8.02 13.65
CA ASP A 100 -17.87 -6.85 13.73
C ASP A 100 -18.47 -6.62 12.34
N GLN A 101 -19.69 -7.13 12.15
CA GLN A 101 -20.39 -7.05 10.86
C GLN A 101 -20.97 -5.66 10.62
N GLU A 102 -21.46 -5.00 11.67
CA GLU A 102 -22.09 -3.68 11.57
C GLU A 102 -21.08 -2.64 11.08
N MET A 103 -19.89 -2.58 11.69
CA MET A 103 -18.83 -1.68 11.24
C MET A 103 -18.38 -2.00 9.80
N ARG A 104 -18.32 -3.28 9.45
CA ARG A 104 -17.94 -3.70 8.09
C ARG A 104 -18.95 -3.24 7.06
N GLU A 105 -20.24 -3.44 7.33
CA GLU A 105 -21.33 -3.06 6.43
C GLU A 105 -21.34 -1.56 6.14
N GLN A 106 -21.09 -0.72 7.16
CA GLN A 106 -20.97 0.73 6.99
C GLN A 106 -19.86 1.16 6.02
N HIS A 107 -18.83 0.33 5.81
CA HIS A 107 -17.65 0.65 5.01
C HIS A 107 -17.44 -0.28 3.81
N ILE A 108 -18.43 -1.10 3.45
CA ILE A 108 -18.25 -2.20 2.49
C ILE A 108 -17.78 -1.73 1.12
N ASP A 109 -18.30 -0.61 0.62
CA ASP A 109 -17.93 -0.05 -0.68
C ASP A 109 -16.48 0.46 -0.66
N ALA A 110 -16.05 1.07 0.44
CA ALA A 110 -14.68 1.53 0.58
C ALA A 110 -13.69 0.36 0.74
N ILE A 111 -14.10 -0.72 1.41
CA ILE A 111 -13.32 -1.96 1.56
C ILE A 111 -13.16 -2.68 0.20
N ASN A 112 -14.21 -2.70 -0.63
CA ASN A 112 -14.22 -3.40 -1.91
C ASN A 112 -13.80 -2.53 -3.11
N ARG A 113 -13.36 -1.28 -2.88
CA ARG A 113 -13.07 -0.29 -3.92
C ARG A 113 -12.14 -0.79 -5.04
N PHE A 114 -11.22 -1.69 -4.72
CA PHE A 114 -10.21 -2.20 -5.66
C PHE A 114 -10.56 -3.56 -6.27
N ARG A 115 -11.72 -4.14 -5.93
CA ARG A 115 -12.16 -5.41 -6.52
C ARG A 115 -12.54 -5.19 -7.99
N ASN A 116 -12.07 -6.07 -8.87
CA ASN A 116 -12.39 -6.09 -10.31
C ASN A 116 -11.91 -4.85 -11.10
N VAL A 117 -10.79 -4.24 -10.69
CA VAL A 117 -10.14 -3.09 -11.34
C VAL A 117 -8.77 -3.47 -11.90
#